data_AF-R5APA8-F1
#
_entry.id   AF-R5APA8-F1
#
_cell.length_a   1.000
_cell.length_b   1.000
_cell.length_c   1.000
_cell.angle_alpha   90.00
_cell.angle_beta   90.00
_cell.angle_gamma   90.00
#
_symmetry.space_group_name_H-M   'P 1'
#
loop_
_entity.id
_entity.type
_entity.pdbx_description
1 polymer ?
#
loop_
_entity_poly.entity_id
_entity_poly.type
_entity_poly.pdbx_seq_one_letter_code
_entity_poly.pdbx_strand_id
1 'polypeptide(L)'
;MNSSDHFGLYDIYHSSPKDSINPFLEVFSRCMLGNRFNRPDISIPAFDELLKTQNQYLDLNLLLQSAAMYSMDLSRVGRNREAAELLTAVLQSAYQMVDSTSLIPYSNMAAQYKALTSYSPYQISFDGEAGIIPFDLIPAGKPESGQLIIQIRDAEINGNRVKITFDTGAGVNVITDSLANAYGLELLDADVAATGVASSAGRYAIARELRLGNIIVKDVPFYVIDIRSHNEEADKYMSVLEFIVGSELMLRLKDVTLDFSTNEIQIPATTPGPSDVRPNMCFSSGMNLLTTAEVNQQPLLIKLDTGDASFGRLNKSFFEHNKEFLTKNCESDTVRQGGVGGVWSVLCYKLPDAKLTLGGNSVTIPTMEVQTEQQANYYMDDNNLGLRSMILFRKVRFNLEDMVLSTEL
;
A
#
# COMPACT_ATOMS: atom_id res chain seq x y z
N MET A 1 5.36 9.92 -19.71
CA MET A 1 4.89 10.19 -18.33
C MET A 1 3.43 9.78 -18.09
N ASN A 2 2.54 9.72 -19.11
CA ASN A 2 1.12 9.39 -18.92
C ASN A 2 0.79 7.87 -18.85
N SER A 3 1.78 6.99 -18.90
CA SER A 3 1.59 5.53 -18.90
C SER A 3 1.66 4.89 -17.50
N SER A 4 1.85 5.67 -16.44
CA SER A 4 2.16 5.17 -15.07
C SER A 4 3.36 4.21 -15.01
N ASP A 5 4.21 4.21 -16.04
CA ASP A 5 5.44 3.41 -16.10
C ASP A 5 6.58 4.12 -15.37
N HIS A 6 6.64 3.91 -14.05
CA HIS A 6 7.65 4.54 -13.20
C HIS A 6 9.05 3.96 -13.40
N PHE A 7 9.16 2.68 -13.78
CA PHE A 7 10.45 2.04 -14.05
C PHE A 7 11.03 2.50 -15.39
N GLY A 8 10.20 2.61 -16.44
CA GLY A 8 10.62 3.22 -17.69
C GLY A 8 11.01 4.69 -17.53
N LEU A 9 10.27 5.45 -16.70
CA LEU A 9 10.67 6.82 -16.34
C LEU A 9 12.04 6.84 -15.65
N TYR A 10 12.30 5.93 -14.71
CA TYR A 10 13.59 5.81 -14.04
C TYR A 10 14.71 5.56 -15.06
N ASP A 11 14.53 4.60 -15.95
CA ASP A 11 15.55 4.22 -16.94
C ASP A 11 15.85 5.36 -17.91
N ILE A 12 14.80 6.01 -18.44
CA ILE A 12 14.95 7.16 -19.35
C ILE A 12 15.64 8.32 -18.63
N TYR A 13 15.22 8.64 -17.40
CA TYR A 13 15.79 9.76 -16.65
C TYR A 13 17.29 9.55 -16.36
N HIS A 14 17.72 8.34 -16.00
CA HIS A 14 19.11 8.05 -15.66
C HIS A 14 20.02 7.81 -16.88
N SER A 15 19.46 7.41 -18.02
CA SER A 15 20.24 7.20 -19.26
C SER A 15 20.33 8.43 -20.16
N SER A 16 19.42 9.40 -20.02
CA SER A 16 19.40 10.59 -20.87
C SER A 16 20.36 11.69 -20.37
N PRO A 17 21.10 12.38 -21.26
CA PRO A 17 21.84 13.59 -20.92
C PRO A 17 20.89 14.66 -20.35
N LYS A 18 21.20 15.27 -19.20
CA LYS A 18 20.27 16.18 -18.51
C LYS A 18 19.93 17.44 -19.31
N ASP A 19 20.89 17.93 -20.09
CA ASP A 19 20.75 19.04 -21.03
C ASP A 19 19.81 18.74 -22.21
N SER A 20 19.49 17.47 -22.46
CA SER A 20 18.53 17.04 -23.48
C SER A 20 17.07 16.99 -22.99
N ILE A 21 16.84 17.08 -21.67
CA ILE A 21 15.50 16.99 -21.07
C ILE A 21 14.92 18.40 -20.95
N ASN A 22 13.65 18.58 -21.34
CA ASN A 22 12.94 19.83 -21.13
C ASN A 22 12.98 20.23 -19.63
N PRO A 23 13.25 21.50 -19.27
CA PRO A 23 13.41 21.89 -17.86
C PRO A 23 12.23 21.54 -16.95
N PHE A 24 10.99 21.70 -17.43
CA PHE A 24 9.81 21.28 -16.67
C PHE A 24 9.78 19.76 -16.45
N LEU A 25 10.06 18.99 -17.50
CA LEU A 25 10.08 17.53 -17.44
C LEU A 25 11.20 17.02 -16.53
N GLU A 26 12.33 17.71 -16.44
CA GLU A 26 13.42 17.35 -15.52
C GLU A 26 12.94 17.42 -14.08
N VAL A 27 12.42 18.59 -13.66
CA VAL A 27 11.94 18.82 -12.30
C VAL A 27 10.78 17.88 -11.98
N PHE A 28 9.81 17.78 -12.88
CA PHE A 28 8.64 16.92 -12.69
C PHE A 28 9.01 15.43 -12.64
N SER A 29 10.04 15.00 -13.38
CA SER A 29 10.55 13.62 -13.28
C SER A 29 11.13 13.34 -11.89
N ARG A 30 11.90 14.26 -11.30
CA ARG A 30 12.40 14.10 -9.92
C ARG A 30 11.28 14.04 -8.89
N CYS A 31 10.24 14.87 -9.04
CA CYS A 31 9.04 14.80 -8.21
C CYS A 31 8.42 13.40 -8.25
N MET A 32 8.16 12.89 -9.45
CA MET A 32 7.52 11.58 -9.66
C MET A 32 8.41 10.43 -9.18
N LEU A 33 9.69 10.41 -9.55
CA LEU A 33 10.62 9.37 -9.17
C LEU A 33 10.82 9.35 -7.65
N GLY A 34 11.05 10.51 -7.03
CA GLY A 34 11.22 10.58 -5.59
C GLY A 34 9.99 10.11 -4.82
N ASN A 35 8.79 10.49 -5.26
CA ASN A 35 7.56 10.08 -4.60
C ASN A 35 7.27 8.57 -4.77
N ARG A 36 7.42 8.04 -5.99
CA ARG A 36 7.07 6.64 -6.32
C ARG A 36 8.10 5.63 -5.85
N PHE A 37 9.36 6.03 -5.74
CA PHE A 37 10.45 5.19 -5.23
C PHE A 37 10.84 5.51 -3.78
N ASN A 38 9.94 6.14 -3.01
CA ASN A 38 10.15 6.43 -1.58
C ASN A 38 11.46 7.19 -1.25
N ARG A 39 11.80 8.16 -2.09
CA ARG A 39 12.95 9.06 -1.93
C ARG A 39 12.47 10.49 -1.64
N PRO A 40 11.91 10.76 -0.44
CA PRO A 40 11.48 12.10 -0.05
C PRO A 40 12.63 13.11 0.00
N ASP A 41 13.87 12.63 0.15
CA ASP A 41 15.09 13.44 0.01
C ASP A 41 15.28 14.00 -1.41
N ILE A 42 14.72 13.33 -2.42
CA ILE A 42 14.70 13.79 -3.82
C ILE A 42 13.41 14.56 -4.13
N SER A 43 12.23 14.03 -3.77
CA SER A 43 10.97 14.63 -4.21
C SER A 43 10.62 15.93 -3.50
N ILE A 44 10.89 16.08 -2.20
CA ILE A 44 10.60 17.32 -1.46
C ILE A 44 11.27 18.55 -2.09
N PRO A 45 12.59 18.58 -2.31
CA PRO A 45 13.23 19.72 -2.96
C PRO A 45 12.77 19.89 -4.42
N ALA A 46 12.45 18.81 -5.13
CA ALA A 46 11.93 18.89 -6.50
C ALA A 46 10.53 19.51 -6.55
N PHE A 47 9.62 19.16 -5.64
CA PHE A 47 8.29 19.76 -5.56
C PHE A 47 8.36 21.23 -5.17
N ASP A 48 9.26 21.59 -4.24
CA ASP A 48 9.52 22.99 -3.89
C ASP A 48 9.97 23.80 -5.13
N GLU A 49 10.90 23.24 -5.91
CA GLU A 49 11.37 23.84 -7.16
C GLU A 49 10.25 23.92 -8.22
N LEU A 50 9.44 22.88 -8.36
CA LEU A 50 8.31 22.81 -9.30
C LEU A 50 7.34 23.97 -9.03
N LEU A 51 6.92 24.15 -7.77
CA LEU A 51 5.96 25.17 -7.38
C LEU A 51 6.54 26.60 -7.46
N LYS A 52 7.86 26.77 -7.28
CA LYS A 52 8.51 28.09 -7.35
C LYS A 52 8.87 28.53 -8.77
N THR A 53 9.32 27.60 -9.61
CA THR A 53 9.95 27.94 -10.90
C THR A 53 9.12 27.50 -12.10
N GLN A 54 8.25 26.50 -11.94
CA GLN A 54 7.50 25.89 -13.04
C GLN A 54 5.98 26.01 -12.90
N ASN A 55 5.46 26.79 -11.94
CA ASN A 55 4.02 26.89 -11.66
C ASN A 55 3.17 27.28 -12.88
N GLN A 56 3.73 28.04 -13.82
CA GLN A 56 3.06 28.42 -15.07
C GLN A 56 2.67 27.24 -15.98
N TYR A 57 3.27 26.06 -15.78
CA TYR A 57 2.98 24.84 -16.51
C TYR A 57 2.01 23.90 -15.78
N LEU A 58 1.58 24.26 -14.56
CA LEU A 58 0.66 23.45 -13.77
C LEU A 58 -0.76 23.96 -13.99
N ASP A 59 -1.58 23.15 -14.68
CA ASP A 59 -3.03 23.33 -14.58
C ASP A 59 -3.52 22.98 -13.17
N LEU A 60 -4.78 23.31 -12.86
CA LEU A 60 -5.33 23.11 -11.52
C LEU A 60 -5.27 21.64 -11.06
N ASN A 61 -5.52 20.69 -11.97
CA ASN A 61 -5.51 19.27 -11.61
C ASN A 61 -4.09 18.81 -11.30
N LEU A 62 -3.11 19.19 -12.14
CA LEU A 62 -1.71 18.85 -11.92
C LEU A 62 -1.16 19.53 -10.67
N LEU A 63 -1.58 20.77 -10.38
CA LEU A 63 -1.24 21.47 -9.14
C LEU A 63 -1.78 20.74 -7.91
N LEU A 64 -3.05 20.32 -7.91
CA LEU A 64 -3.65 19.56 -6.82
C LEU A 64 -2.94 18.23 -6.58
N GLN A 65 -2.66 17.47 -7.65
CA GLN A 65 -1.94 16.20 -7.57
C GLN A 65 -0.51 16.39 -7.05
N SER A 66 0.20 17.42 -7.54
CA SER A 66 1.55 17.75 -7.09
C SER A 66 1.57 18.17 -5.62
N ALA A 67 0.59 18.99 -5.19
CA ALA A 67 0.45 19.40 -3.80
C ALA A 67 0.13 18.23 -2.88
N ALA A 68 -0.71 17.28 -3.31
CA ALA A 68 -1.01 16.07 -2.56
C ALA A 68 0.24 15.20 -2.38
N MET A 69 0.96 14.88 -3.47
CA MET A 69 2.20 14.10 -3.39
C MET A 69 3.28 14.80 -2.56
N TYR A 70 3.42 16.12 -2.69
CA TYR A 70 4.36 16.89 -1.88
C TYR A 70 4.00 16.85 -0.40
N SER A 71 2.72 17.07 -0.05
CA SER A 71 2.24 17.00 1.33
C SER A 71 2.41 15.59 1.92
N MET A 72 2.23 14.55 1.11
CA MET A 72 2.50 13.16 1.50
C MET A 72 3.96 12.94 1.86
N ASP A 73 4.89 13.40 1.04
CA ASP A 73 6.32 13.23 1.31
C ASP A 73 6.78 14.07 2.52
N LEU A 74 6.22 15.27 2.71
CA LEU A 74 6.41 16.07 3.93
C LEU A 74 5.92 15.31 5.18
N SER A 75 4.72 14.74 5.15
CA SER A 75 4.17 13.95 6.25
C SER A 75 5.03 12.72 6.57
N ARG A 76 5.54 12.03 5.54
CA ARG A 76 6.43 10.85 5.71
C ARG A 76 7.71 11.17 6.45
N VAL A 77 8.23 12.38 6.32
CA VAL A 77 9.42 12.85 7.07
C VAL A 77 9.06 13.59 8.36
N GLY A 78 7.80 13.52 8.81
CA GLY A 78 7.33 14.11 10.07
C GLY A 78 7.01 15.61 9.99
N ARG A 79 7.04 16.23 8.80
CA ARG A 79 6.72 17.66 8.58
C ARG A 79 5.21 17.88 8.40
N ASN A 80 4.42 17.32 9.32
CA ASN A 80 2.95 17.32 9.25
C ASN A 80 2.33 18.73 9.19
N ARG A 81 2.92 19.71 9.89
CA ARG A 81 2.45 21.10 9.85
C ARG A 81 2.57 21.68 8.44
N GLU A 82 3.73 21.53 7.82
CA GLU A 82 3.99 22.04 6.48
C GLU A 82 3.14 21.32 5.43
N ALA A 83 2.94 20.01 5.59
CA ALA A 83 2.03 19.24 4.75
C ALA A 83 0.58 19.76 4.82
N ALA A 84 0.08 20.03 6.03
CA ALA A 84 -1.27 20.55 6.23
C ALA A 84 -1.43 21.97 5.65
N GLU A 85 -0.46 22.85 5.91
CA GLU A 85 -0.47 24.24 5.45
C GLU A 85 -0.41 24.33 3.91
N LEU A 86 0.48 23.56 3.27
CA LEU A 86 0.61 23.49 1.82
C LEU A 86 -0.71 23.07 1.16
N LEU A 87 -1.29 21.95 1.59
CA LEU A 87 -2.50 21.42 0.97
C LEU A 87 -3.70 22.35 1.21
N THR A 88 -3.80 22.94 2.40
CA THR A 88 -4.84 23.93 2.72
C THR A 88 -4.75 25.15 1.81
N ALA A 89 -3.54 25.68 1.57
CA ALA A 89 -3.35 26.86 0.70
C ALA A 89 -3.77 26.59 -0.75
N VAL A 90 -3.43 25.41 -1.28
CA VAL A 90 -3.84 25.01 -2.64
C VAL A 90 -5.36 24.81 -2.71
N LEU A 91 -5.96 24.18 -1.70
CA LEU A 91 -7.40 23.95 -1.64
C LEU A 91 -8.22 25.24 -1.60
N GLN A 92 -7.76 26.26 -0.86
CA GLN A 92 -8.43 27.57 -0.81
C GLN A 92 -8.61 28.19 -2.21
N SER A 93 -7.63 27.99 -3.09
CA SER A 93 -7.70 28.45 -4.48
C SER A 93 -8.60 27.54 -5.32
N ALA A 94 -8.51 26.22 -5.11
CA ALA A 94 -9.29 25.22 -5.85
C ALA A 94 -10.81 25.31 -5.61
N TYR A 95 -11.24 25.61 -4.37
CA TYR A 95 -12.68 25.75 -4.04
C TYR A 95 -13.39 26.84 -4.85
N GLN A 96 -12.66 27.79 -5.43
CA GLN A 96 -13.23 28.84 -6.28
C GLN A 96 -13.48 28.36 -7.73
N MET A 97 -12.91 27.22 -8.11
CA MET A 97 -12.80 26.77 -9.51
C MET A 97 -13.46 25.41 -9.77
N VAL A 98 -13.58 24.55 -8.76
CA VAL A 98 -14.14 23.18 -8.89
C VAL A 98 -15.14 22.85 -7.78
N ASP A 99 -15.96 21.83 -8.03
CA ASP A 99 -16.95 21.35 -7.08
C ASP A 99 -16.31 20.82 -5.78
N SER A 100 -16.87 21.22 -4.64
CA SER A 100 -16.35 20.87 -3.31
C SER A 100 -16.30 19.36 -3.05
N THR A 101 -17.18 18.56 -3.68
CA THR A 101 -17.20 17.10 -3.51
C THR A 101 -15.94 16.47 -4.10
N SER A 102 -15.44 16.99 -5.22
CA SER A 102 -14.22 16.51 -5.87
C SER A 102 -12.95 16.78 -5.04
N LEU A 103 -13.04 17.71 -4.09
CA LEU A 103 -11.93 18.12 -3.23
C LEU A 103 -11.89 17.40 -1.88
N ILE A 104 -12.92 16.61 -1.53
CA ILE A 104 -13.02 15.88 -0.26
C ILE A 104 -11.76 15.03 0.04
N PRO A 105 -11.18 14.28 -0.92
CA PRO A 105 -9.99 13.48 -0.63
C PRO A 105 -8.80 14.33 -0.15
N TYR A 106 -8.59 15.49 -0.77
CA TYR A 106 -7.50 16.40 -0.42
C TYR A 106 -7.77 17.13 0.90
N SER A 107 -9.01 17.55 1.16
CA SER A 107 -9.34 18.19 2.44
C SER A 107 -9.22 17.21 3.61
N ASN A 108 -9.58 15.94 3.40
CA ASN A 108 -9.39 14.89 4.41
C ASN A 108 -7.90 14.65 4.70
N MET A 109 -7.06 14.67 3.67
CA MET A 109 -5.60 14.57 3.80
C MET A 109 -5.01 15.78 4.55
N ALA A 110 -5.47 17.00 4.26
CA ALA A 110 -5.03 18.20 4.98
C ALA A 110 -5.43 18.16 6.46
N ALA A 111 -6.67 17.75 6.74
CA ALA A 111 -7.18 17.58 8.11
C ALA A 111 -6.40 16.51 8.89
N GLN A 112 -6.07 15.39 8.24
CA GLN A 112 -5.21 14.34 8.81
C GLN A 112 -3.86 14.91 9.23
N TYR A 113 -3.15 15.59 8.32
CA TYR A 113 -1.84 16.15 8.65
C TYR A 113 -1.90 17.19 9.76
N LYS A 114 -2.96 18.01 9.77
CA LYS A 114 -3.21 18.97 10.86
C LYS A 114 -3.39 18.24 12.20
N ALA A 115 -4.17 17.18 12.26
CA ALA A 115 -4.40 16.42 13.48
C ALA A 115 -3.10 15.77 14.01
N LEU A 116 -2.26 15.25 13.10
CA LEU A 116 -0.96 14.65 13.44
C LEU A 116 0.08 15.66 13.95
N THR A 117 -0.15 16.97 13.88
CA THR A 117 0.78 17.98 14.42
C THR A 117 0.92 17.97 15.94
N SER A 118 -0.04 17.38 16.65
CA SER A 118 -0.02 17.23 18.11
C SER A 118 0.76 15.99 18.58
N TYR A 119 1.28 15.21 17.64
CA TYR A 119 1.90 13.91 17.87
C TYR A 119 3.29 13.83 17.26
N SER A 120 4.02 12.79 17.60
CA SER A 120 5.25 12.41 16.91
C SER A 120 5.13 10.98 16.42
N PRO A 121 4.42 10.74 15.30
CA PRO A 121 4.06 9.40 14.90
C PRO A 121 5.26 8.49 14.64
N TYR A 122 5.07 7.21 14.96
CA TYR A 122 6.01 6.14 14.66
C TYR A 122 7.39 6.31 15.33
N GLN A 123 7.40 6.62 16.62
CA GLN A 123 8.63 6.46 17.42
C GLN A 123 8.84 4.97 17.66
N ILE A 124 9.85 4.40 16.99
CA ILE A 124 10.13 2.96 17.02
C ILE A 124 11.31 2.70 17.95
N SER A 125 11.17 1.68 18.79
CA SER A 125 12.23 1.08 19.58
C SER A 125 12.03 -0.43 19.62
N PHE A 126 13.10 -1.20 19.74
CA PHE A 126 13.02 -2.65 19.95
C PHE A 126 13.98 -3.09 21.04
N ASP A 127 13.58 -4.12 21.78
CA ASP A 127 14.40 -4.75 22.80
C ASP A 127 15.33 -5.78 22.15
N GLY A 128 16.62 -5.47 22.01
CA GLY A 128 17.64 -6.39 21.49
C GLY A 128 18.41 -5.87 20.26
N GLU A 129 19.08 -6.79 19.55
CA GLU A 129 19.94 -6.49 18.40
C GLU A 129 19.21 -6.46 17.05
N ALA A 130 17.91 -6.76 17.03
CA ALA A 130 17.02 -6.68 15.87
C ALA A 130 15.56 -6.62 16.32
N GLY A 131 14.69 -6.08 15.47
CA GLY A 131 13.25 -6.20 15.64
C GLY A 131 12.75 -7.55 15.11
N ILE A 132 11.95 -8.25 15.90
CA ILE A 132 11.38 -9.56 15.61
C ILE A 132 9.89 -9.52 15.96
N ILE A 133 9.05 -9.71 14.95
CA ILE A 133 7.61 -9.85 15.12
C ILE A 133 7.22 -11.29 14.78
N PRO A 134 6.92 -12.15 15.77
CA PRO A 134 6.44 -13.48 15.51
C PRO A 134 5.03 -13.44 14.89
N PHE A 135 4.72 -14.36 14.00
CA PHE A 135 3.37 -14.50 13.44
C PHE A 135 2.92 -15.96 13.35
N ASP A 136 1.62 -16.15 13.14
CA ASP A 136 1.00 -17.42 12.76
C ASP A 136 0.35 -17.29 11.38
N LEU A 137 0.39 -18.37 10.61
CA LEU A 137 -0.42 -18.53 9.41
C LEU A 137 -1.74 -19.17 9.81
N ILE A 138 -2.83 -18.39 9.80
CA ILE A 138 -4.15 -18.87 10.19
C ILE A 138 -5.05 -19.05 8.97
N PRO A 139 -5.92 -20.08 8.94
CA PRO A 139 -6.93 -20.20 7.90
C PRO A 139 -7.85 -18.98 7.86
N ALA A 140 -8.17 -18.53 6.65
CA ALA A 140 -9.17 -17.50 6.39
C ALA A 140 -10.21 -18.00 5.39
N GLY A 141 -11.39 -17.37 5.36
CA GLY A 141 -12.46 -17.77 4.45
C GLY A 141 -12.98 -19.19 4.70
N LYS A 142 -13.43 -19.86 3.64
CA LYS A 142 -14.05 -21.19 3.74
C LYS A 142 -13.01 -22.28 4.00
N PRO A 143 -13.30 -23.30 4.85
CA PRO A 143 -12.33 -24.35 5.20
C PRO A 143 -11.66 -25.04 4.00
N GLU A 144 -12.40 -25.25 2.91
CA GLU A 144 -11.94 -25.92 1.70
C GLU A 144 -11.07 -25.05 0.77
N SER A 145 -10.98 -23.73 1.00
CA SER A 145 -10.24 -22.82 0.10
C SER A 145 -8.72 -22.89 0.28
N GLY A 146 -8.26 -23.37 1.44
CA GLY A 146 -6.85 -23.33 1.83
C GLY A 146 -6.28 -21.92 1.94
N GLN A 147 -7.14 -20.90 2.08
CA GLN A 147 -6.74 -19.51 2.25
C GLN A 147 -6.05 -19.29 3.60
N LEU A 148 -5.02 -18.45 3.61
CA LEU A 148 -4.19 -18.16 4.77
C LEU A 148 -4.00 -16.66 4.93
N ILE A 149 -3.88 -16.18 6.16
CA ILE A 149 -3.44 -14.80 6.47
C ILE A 149 -2.34 -14.82 7.52
N ILE A 150 -1.56 -13.74 7.59
CA ILE A 150 -0.57 -13.51 8.64
C ILE A 150 -1.28 -12.84 9.83
N GLN A 151 -1.37 -13.54 10.95
CA GLN A 151 -1.78 -12.96 12.23
C GLN A 151 -0.55 -12.78 13.13
N ILE A 152 -0.31 -11.55 13.59
CA ILE A 152 0.80 -11.25 14.50
C ILE A 152 0.57 -11.93 15.86
N ARG A 153 1.61 -12.61 16.34
CA ARG A 153 1.68 -13.15 17.70
C ARG A 153 2.20 -12.07 18.65
N ASP A 154 1.80 -12.16 19.91
CA ASP A 154 2.28 -11.27 20.98
C ASP A 154 2.14 -9.78 20.63
N ALA A 155 0.95 -9.40 20.15
CA ALA A 155 0.60 -8.02 19.88
C ALA A 155 -0.16 -7.39 21.06
N GLU A 156 0.21 -6.16 21.39
CA GLU A 156 -0.53 -5.32 22.35
C GLU A 156 -0.75 -3.93 21.78
N ILE A 157 -1.90 -3.33 22.09
CA ILE A 157 -2.21 -1.94 21.78
C ILE A 157 -2.72 -1.24 23.04
N ASN A 158 -2.08 -0.15 23.43
CA ASN A 158 -2.35 0.57 24.68
C ASN A 158 -2.42 -0.38 25.91
N GLY A 159 -1.59 -1.43 25.94
CA GLY A 159 -1.55 -2.45 27.01
C GLY A 159 -2.60 -3.55 26.92
N ASN A 160 -3.44 -3.58 25.88
CA ASN A 160 -4.42 -4.63 25.65
C ASN A 160 -3.88 -5.65 24.65
N ARG A 161 -3.99 -6.95 24.94
CA ARG A 161 -3.67 -8.01 23.98
C ARG A 161 -4.65 -8.01 22.82
N VAL A 162 -4.11 -8.12 21.61
CA VAL A 162 -4.90 -8.00 20.37
C VAL A 162 -4.49 -9.01 19.32
N LYS A 163 -5.38 -9.22 18.36
CA LYS A 163 -5.11 -9.95 17.12
C LYS A 163 -5.00 -8.93 16.01
N ILE A 164 -3.88 -8.94 15.31
CA ILE A 164 -3.58 -8.00 14.23
C ILE A 164 -3.25 -8.80 12.98
N THR A 165 -3.86 -8.43 11.88
CA THR A 165 -3.50 -8.96 10.56
C THR A 165 -2.43 -8.08 9.94
N PHE A 166 -1.38 -8.71 9.42
CA PHE A 166 -0.33 -8.03 8.68
C PHE A 166 -0.65 -8.04 7.18
N ASP A 167 -0.85 -6.85 6.61
CA ASP A 167 -1.37 -6.70 5.26
C ASP A 167 -0.55 -5.69 4.45
N THR A 168 0.39 -6.18 3.63
CA THR A 168 1.15 -5.33 2.71
C THR A 168 0.29 -4.74 1.58
N GLY A 169 -0.91 -5.29 1.35
CA GLY A 169 -1.90 -4.80 0.41
C GLY A 169 -2.62 -3.55 0.90
N ALA A 170 -2.65 -3.31 2.22
CA ALA A 170 -3.17 -2.08 2.82
C ALA A 170 -2.10 -0.96 2.79
N GLY A 171 -2.43 0.16 2.17
CA GLY A 171 -1.59 1.37 2.14
C GLY A 171 -1.43 2.06 3.49
N VAL A 172 -2.28 1.70 4.46
CA VAL A 172 -2.47 2.39 5.75
C VAL A 172 -2.79 1.36 6.84
N ASN A 173 -2.66 1.76 8.10
CA ASN A 173 -3.19 0.96 9.20
C ASN A 173 -4.71 1.16 9.33
N VAL A 174 -5.44 0.09 9.64
CA VAL A 174 -6.90 0.09 9.71
C VAL A 174 -7.38 -0.50 11.03
N ILE A 175 -8.41 0.11 11.62
CA ILE A 175 -9.13 -0.43 12.76
C ILE A 175 -10.62 -0.14 12.64
N THR A 176 -11.48 -0.97 13.21
CA THR A 176 -12.91 -0.65 13.34
C THR A 176 -13.19 0.32 14.48
N ASP A 177 -14.31 1.05 14.38
CA ASP A 177 -14.75 1.98 15.44
C ASP A 177 -14.94 1.28 16.80
N SER A 178 -15.48 0.05 16.79
CA SER A 178 -15.66 -0.75 18.01
C SER A 178 -14.33 -1.12 18.67
N LEU A 179 -13.33 -1.55 17.90
CA LEU A 179 -12.01 -1.90 18.43
C LEU A 179 -11.21 -0.67 18.85
N ALA A 180 -11.30 0.44 18.10
CA ALA A 180 -10.67 1.71 18.49
C ALA A 180 -11.15 2.16 19.88
N ASN A 181 -12.46 2.13 20.11
CA ASN A 181 -13.06 2.45 21.40
C ASN A 181 -12.68 1.42 22.49
N ALA A 182 -12.74 0.12 22.18
CA ALA A 182 -12.45 -0.95 23.14
C ALA A 182 -11.00 -0.92 23.64
N TYR A 183 -10.05 -0.54 22.79
CA TYR A 183 -8.64 -0.45 23.13
C TYR A 183 -8.16 0.96 23.49
N GLY A 184 -9.10 1.91 23.63
CA GLY A 184 -8.81 3.26 24.11
C GLY A 184 -7.90 4.07 23.18
N LEU A 185 -8.05 3.94 21.87
CA LEU A 185 -7.37 4.83 20.93
C LEU A 185 -7.98 6.23 21.01
N GLU A 186 -7.15 7.24 20.85
CA GLU A 186 -7.59 8.64 20.84
C GLU A 186 -8.12 8.98 19.45
N LEU A 187 -9.45 9.17 19.35
CA LEU A 187 -10.07 9.64 18.11
C LEU A 187 -9.61 11.07 17.82
N LEU A 188 -9.14 11.30 16.61
CA LEU A 188 -8.73 12.61 16.15
C LEU A 188 -9.96 13.31 15.54
N ASP A 189 -10.35 14.44 16.14
CA ASP A 189 -11.38 15.32 15.60
C ASP A 189 -10.90 15.93 14.27
N ALA A 190 -11.15 15.23 13.17
CA ALA A 190 -11.29 15.87 11.88
C ALA A 190 -12.74 16.36 11.80
N ASP A 191 -12.96 17.67 11.73
CA ASP A 191 -14.27 18.29 11.51
C ASP A 191 -14.96 17.67 10.28
N VAL A 192 -15.75 16.61 10.48
CA VAL A 192 -16.72 16.10 9.50
C VAL A 192 -18.09 16.61 9.96
N ALA A 193 -18.25 17.92 9.86
CA ALA A 193 -19.56 18.57 10.00
C ALA A 193 -20.26 18.60 8.63
N ALA A 194 -21.50 18.09 8.61
CA ALA A 194 -22.49 18.09 7.52
C ALA A 194 -22.19 17.10 6.38
N THR A 195 -23.00 16.08 6.07
CA THR A 195 -24.46 15.95 6.06
C THR A 195 -24.84 14.46 6.26
N GLY A 196 -26.09 14.22 6.65
CA GLY A 196 -26.57 12.91 7.10
C GLY A 196 -26.40 11.75 6.10
N VAL A 197 -26.27 10.57 6.71
CA VAL A 197 -26.26 9.23 6.11
C VAL A 197 -24.96 8.87 5.36
N ALA A 198 -24.23 7.91 5.92
CA ALA A 198 -23.18 7.12 5.29
C ALA A 198 -21.92 7.88 4.82
N SER A 199 -20.99 8.08 5.74
CA SER A 199 -19.58 7.78 5.42
C SER A 199 -18.78 7.52 6.70
N SER A 200 -18.40 6.26 6.87
CA SER A 200 -17.28 5.79 7.70
C SER A 200 -15.91 6.26 7.13
N ALA A 201 -15.89 7.36 6.37
CA ALA A 201 -14.72 7.89 5.71
C ALA A 201 -14.09 9.00 6.56
N GLY A 202 -12.84 8.80 6.97
CA GLY A 202 -11.99 9.90 7.43
C GLY A 202 -11.88 10.12 8.94
N ARG A 203 -12.37 9.21 9.78
CA ARG A 203 -12.01 9.22 11.21
C ARG A 203 -10.63 8.59 11.39
N TYR A 204 -9.75 9.30 12.07
CA TYR A 204 -8.44 8.77 12.47
C TYR A 204 -8.44 8.50 13.96
N ALA A 205 -7.66 7.53 14.37
CA ALA A 205 -7.39 7.27 15.77
C ALA A 205 -5.89 7.10 16.00
N ILE A 206 -5.40 7.52 17.16
CA ILE A 206 -4.02 7.32 17.57
C ILE A 206 -3.97 6.27 18.67
N ALA A 207 -3.18 5.23 18.44
CA ALA A 207 -2.70 4.36 19.49
C ALA A 207 -1.45 4.97 20.13
N ARG A 208 -1.44 5.13 21.46
CA ARG A 208 -0.27 5.67 22.17
C ARG A 208 0.90 4.71 22.13
N GLU A 209 0.62 3.41 22.20
CA GLU A 209 1.61 2.36 22.08
C GLU A 209 1.05 1.17 21.31
N LEU A 210 1.81 0.69 20.33
CA LEU A 210 1.62 -0.59 19.65
C LEU A 210 2.87 -1.44 19.89
N ARG A 211 2.69 -2.62 20.46
CA ARG A 211 3.73 -3.63 20.64
C ARG A 211 3.51 -4.77 19.67
N LEU A 212 4.54 -5.14 18.93
CA LEU A 212 4.55 -6.25 17.97
C LEU A 212 5.79 -7.09 18.24
N GLY A 213 5.64 -8.23 18.94
CA GLY A 213 6.79 -8.98 19.42
C GLY A 213 7.68 -8.13 20.33
N ASN A 214 8.96 -7.98 19.99
CA ASN A 214 9.90 -7.12 20.75
C ASN A 214 9.96 -5.66 20.27
N ILE A 215 9.08 -5.25 19.34
CA ILE A 215 9.04 -3.90 18.79
C ILE A 215 7.96 -3.10 19.50
N ILE A 216 8.30 -1.88 19.92
CA ILE A 216 7.39 -0.88 20.46
C ILE A 216 7.35 0.30 19.50
N VAL A 217 6.14 0.71 19.14
CA VAL A 217 5.88 1.85 18.27
C VAL A 217 4.93 2.80 18.99
N LYS A 218 5.32 4.07 19.15
CA LYS A 218 4.46 5.08 19.79
C LYS A 218 3.77 5.99 18.78
N ASP A 219 2.60 6.50 19.21
CA ASP A 219 1.74 7.38 18.43
C ASP A 219 1.46 6.82 17.03
N VAL A 220 0.84 5.63 16.96
CA VAL A 220 0.53 4.95 15.70
C VAL A 220 -0.83 5.40 15.19
N PRO A 221 -0.92 6.03 14.01
CA PRO A 221 -2.18 6.38 13.39
C PRO A 221 -2.86 5.16 12.78
N PHE A 222 -4.19 5.16 12.88
CA PHE A 222 -5.10 4.20 12.29
C PHE A 222 -6.25 4.94 11.59
N TYR A 223 -6.63 4.45 10.41
CA TYR A 223 -7.92 4.78 9.81
C TYR A 223 -9.01 3.99 10.51
N VAL A 224 -10.03 4.69 10.99
CA VAL A 224 -11.22 4.07 11.56
C VAL A 224 -12.24 3.87 10.45
N ILE A 225 -12.46 2.62 10.05
CA ILE A 225 -13.37 2.29 8.95
C ILE A 225 -14.45 1.29 9.38
N ASP A 226 -15.56 1.28 8.66
CA ASP A 226 -16.53 0.20 8.73
C ASP A 226 -16.14 -0.85 7.68
N ILE A 227 -15.69 -2.02 8.14
CA ILE A 227 -15.23 -3.08 7.25
C ILE A 227 -16.37 -3.97 6.73
N ARG A 228 -17.62 -3.76 7.16
CA ARG A 228 -18.73 -4.63 6.74
C ARG A 228 -18.89 -4.59 5.21
N SER A 229 -18.92 -5.76 4.59
CA SER A 229 -19.20 -5.89 3.15
C SER A 229 -20.69 -5.71 2.81
N HIS A 230 -21.55 -5.60 3.83
CA HIS A 230 -23.01 -5.63 3.72
C HIS A 230 -23.52 -6.92 3.07
N ASN A 231 -22.73 -7.99 3.17
CA ASN A 231 -23.06 -9.34 2.71
C ASN A 231 -22.86 -10.31 3.88
N GLU A 232 -23.96 -10.85 4.40
CA GLU A 232 -23.95 -11.71 5.60
C GLU A 232 -23.02 -12.92 5.48
N GLU A 233 -22.81 -13.47 4.29
CA GLU A 233 -21.94 -14.63 4.11
C GLU A 233 -20.47 -14.23 4.09
N ALA A 234 -20.13 -13.13 3.43
CA ALA A 234 -18.76 -12.62 3.43
C ALA A 234 -18.36 -12.10 4.82
N ASP A 235 -19.26 -11.37 5.49
CA ASP A 235 -19.04 -10.79 6.82
C ASP A 235 -18.69 -11.83 7.89
N LYS A 236 -19.09 -13.11 7.72
CA LYS A 236 -18.69 -14.23 8.61
C LYS A 236 -17.18 -14.44 8.67
N TYR A 237 -16.45 -14.02 7.63
CA TYR A 237 -15.01 -14.26 7.48
C TYR A 237 -14.19 -12.96 7.54
N MET A 238 -14.82 -11.80 7.78
CA MET A 238 -14.16 -10.48 7.75
C MET A 238 -13.59 -10.03 9.10
N SER A 239 -13.84 -10.75 10.20
CA SER A 239 -13.32 -10.37 11.53
C SER A 239 -11.79 -10.24 11.55
N VAL A 240 -11.10 -10.98 10.69
CA VAL A 240 -9.65 -10.89 10.52
C VAL A 240 -9.18 -9.56 9.92
N LEU A 241 -10.08 -8.77 9.33
CA LEU A 241 -9.79 -7.47 8.73
C LEU A 241 -10.14 -6.30 9.69
N GLU A 242 -10.60 -6.57 10.91
CA GLU A 242 -11.02 -5.53 11.85
C GLU A 242 -9.86 -4.72 12.43
N PHE A 243 -8.65 -5.28 12.37
CA PHE A 243 -7.43 -4.65 12.85
C PHE A 243 -6.25 -5.07 11.97
N ILE A 244 -5.82 -4.15 11.10
CA ILE A 244 -4.78 -4.35 10.11
C ILE A 244 -3.62 -3.38 10.36
N VAL A 245 -2.41 -3.92 10.31
CA VAL A 245 -1.19 -3.14 10.18
C VAL A 245 -0.71 -3.26 8.73
N GLY A 246 -0.61 -2.10 8.08
CA GLY A 246 -0.33 -1.99 6.65
C GLY A 246 1.09 -1.55 6.32
N SER A 247 1.29 -1.24 5.04
CA SER A 247 2.57 -0.77 4.49
C SER A 247 3.05 0.57 5.08
N GLU A 248 2.16 1.39 5.64
CA GLU A 248 2.55 2.62 6.34
C GLU A 248 3.48 2.36 7.53
N LEU A 249 3.20 1.33 8.34
CA LEU A 249 4.15 0.94 9.40
C LEU A 249 5.44 0.38 8.81
N MET A 250 5.35 -0.43 7.75
CA MET A 250 6.54 -1.00 7.11
C MET A 250 7.49 0.09 6.63
N LEU A 251 6.98 1.18 6.06
CA LEU A 251 7.79 2.32 5.61
C LEU A 251 8.62 2.93 6.73
N ARG A 252 8.13 2.87 7.96
CA ARG A 252 8.81 3.38 9.15
C ARG A 252 9.83 2.39 9.69
N LEU A 253 9.58 1.10 9.50
CA LEU A 253 10.53 0.01 9.78
C LEU A 253 11.64 -0.09 8.71
N LYS A 254 11.40 0.45 7.51
CA LYS A 254 12.32 0.65 6.39
C LYS A 254 12.86 -0.61 5.71
N ASP A 255 13.14 -1.67 6.45
CA ASP A 255 13.61 -2.95 5.94
C ASP A 255 12.91 -4.07 6.70
N VAL A 256 12.11 -4.84 5.97
CA VAL A 256 11.19 -5.82 6.54
C VAL A 256 11.37 -7.13 5.80
N THR A 257 11.76 -8.18 6.51
CA THR A 257 11.88 -9.54 5.94
C THR A 257 10.82 -10.45 6.54
N LEU A 258 9.93 -10.98 5.70
CA LEU A 258 9.06 -12.10 6.06
C LEU A 258 9.87 -13.39 5.94
N ASP A 259 10.12 -14.07 7.05
CA ASP A 259 10.77 -15.38 7.10
C ASP A 259 9.73 -16.46 7.43
N PHE A 260 9.30 -17.20 6.41
CA PHE A 260 8.29 -18.24 6.55
C PHE A 260 8.86 -19.54 7.15
N SER A 261 10.19 -19.67 7.27
CA SER A 261 10.80 -20.84 7.92
C SER A 261 10.73 -20.76 9.44
N THR A 262 10.78 -19.54 10.00
CA THR A 262 10.63 -19.28 11.43
C THR A 262 9.29 -18.66 11.81
N ASN A 263 8.49 -18.24 10.83
CA ASN A 263 7.27 -17.46 11.00
C ASN A 263 7.51 -16.17 11.79
N GLU A 264 8.48 -15.39 11.30
CA GLU A 264 8.90 -14.12 11.89
C GLU A 264 9.00 -13.02 10.83
N ILE A 265 8.65 -11.80 11.23
CA ILE A 265 9.01 -10.58 10.51
C ILE A 265 10.27 -10.02 11.16
N GLN A 266 11.36 -9.92 10.40
CA GLN A 266 12.68 -9.50 10.87
C GLN A 266 12.97 -8.08 10.38
N ILE A 267 13.39 -7.22 11.30
CA ILE A 267 13.76 -5.82 11.08
C ILE A 267 15.21 -5.65 11.55
N PRO A 268 16.14 -5.20 10.70
CA PRO A 268 17.53 -5.02 11.11
C PRO A 268 17.67 -3.86 12.11
N ALA A 269 18.56 -3.98 13.10
CA ALA A 269 18.76 -2.89 14.07
C ALA A 269 19.34 -1.62 13.46
N THR A 270 20.10 -1.75 12.37
CA THR A 270 20.57 -0.62 11.57
C THR A 270 20.09 -0.83 10.16
N THR A 271 19.17 0.03 9.71
CA THR A 271 18.82 0.09 8.30
C THR A 271 19.98 0.74 7.54
N PRO A 272 20.55 0.07 6.53
CA PRO A 272 21.49 0.74 5.64
C PRO A 272 20.77 1.88 4.93
N GLY A 273 21.40 3.06 4.88
CA GLY A 273 20.87 4.23 4.17
C GLY A 273 20.66 3.96 2.67
N PRO A 274 19.98 4.88 1.94
CA PRO A 274 19.74 4.72 0.52
C PRO A 274 21.04 4.47 -0.26
N SER A 275 20.98 3.54 -1.21
CA SER A 275 22.04 3.18 -2.13
C SER A 275 21.62 3.46 -3.58
N ASP A 276 22.59 3.56 -4.50
CA ASP A 276 22.30 3.84 -5.92
C ASP A 276 21.88 2.56 -6.70
N VAL A 277 21.25 1.61 -6.01
CA VAL A 277 20.71 0.40 -6.64
C VAL A 277 19.44 0.75 -7.40
N ARG A 278 19.29 0.20 -8.61
CA ARG A 278 18.06 0.38 -9.40
C ARG A 278 16.87 -0.28 -8.66
N PRO A 279 15.78 0.45 -8.38
CA PRO A 279 14.61 -0.12 -7.73
C PRO A 279 13.92 -1.16 -8.62
N ASN A 280 13.30 -2.15 -7.99
CA ASN A 280 12.41 -3.11 -8.66
C ASN A 280 10.99 -3.10 -8.06
N MET A 281 10.77 -2.27 -7.04
CA MET A 281 9.50 -1.99 -6.40
C MET A 281 9.17 -0.49 -6.49
N CYS A 282 7.89 -0.13 -6.50
CA CYS A 282 7.42 1.25 -6.46
C CYS A 282 6.02 1.34 -5.83
N PHE A 283 5.57 2.55 -5.52
CA PHE A 283 4.20 2.78 -5.13
C PHE A 283 3.27 2.90 -6.33
N SER A 284 2.12 2.22 -6.27
CA SER A 284 0.95 2.54 -7.11
C SER A 284 0.43 3.95 -6.77
N SER A 285 -0.48 4.48 -7.59
CA SER A 285 -1.19 5.73 -7.28
C SER A 285 -1.96 5.66 -5.95
N GLY A 286 -2.47 4.47 -5.60
CA GLY A 286 -3.13 4.15 -4.33
C GLY A 286 -2.19 3.80 -3.18
N MET A 287 -0.88 3.99 -3.36
CA MET A 287 0.17 3.74 -2.36
C MET A 287 0.33 2.27 -1.95
N ASN A 288 -0.10 1.33 -2.80
CA ASN A 288 0.24 -0.08 -2.64
C ASN A 288 1.66 -0.36 -3.18
N LEU A 289 2.29 -1.42 -2.70
CA LEU A 289 3.61 -1.85 -3.18
C LEU A 289 3.47 -2.69 -4.45
N LEU A 290 3.94 -2.15 -5.58
CA LEU A 290 4.05 -2.82 -6.87
C LEU A 290 5.50 -3.24 -7.10
N THR A 291 5.71 -4.43 -7.68
CA THR A 291 7.05 -4.90 -8.06
C THR A 291 7.05 -5.45 -9.47
N THR A 292 8.21 -5.38 -10.12
CA THR A 292 8.45 -6.12 -11.36
C THR A 292 8.46 -7.61 -11.07
N ALA A 293 7.74 -8.38 -11.87
CA ALA A 293 7.70 -9.84 -11.82
C ALA A 293 7.55 -10.41 -13.24
N GLU A 294 7.69 -11.73 -13.36
CA GLU A 294 7.35 -12.45 -14.58
C GLU A 294 6.44 -13.63 -14.24
N VAL A 295 5.39 -13.83 -15.03
CA VAL A 295 4.59 -15.06 -15.01
C VAL A 295 4.69 -15.73 -16.36
N ASN A 296 5.15 -16.98 -16.38
CA ASN A 296 5.38 -17.74 -17.62
C ASN A 296 6.21 -16.96 -18.66
N GLN A 297 7.29 -16.30 -18.22
CA GLN A 297 8.18 -15.45 -19.03
C GLN A 297 7.55 -14.16 -19.57
N GLN A 298 6.32 -13.82 -19.18
CA GLN A 298 5.69 -12.54 -19.48
C GLN A 298 5.97 -11.54 -18.35
N PRO A 299 6.69 -10.43 -18.61
CA PRO A 299 6.91 -9.39 -17.63
C PRO A 299 5.62 -8.66 -17.28
N LEU A 300 5.45 -8.32 -16.01
CA LEU A 300 4.32 -7.56 -15.49
C LEU A 300 4.68 -6.81 -14.20
N LEU A 301 3.84 -5.86 -13.83
CA LEU A 301 3.80 -5.31 -12.48
C LEU A 301 2.75 -6.06 -11.66
N ILE A 302 3.10 -6.39 -10.41
CA ILE A 302 2.22 -7.09 -9.48
C ILE A 302 2.23 -6.41 -8.11
N LYS A 303 1.05 -6.25 -7.53
CA LYS A 303 0.84 -5.77 -6.16
C LYS A 303 1.20 -6.88 -5.17
N LEU A 304 1.95 -6.55 -4.13
CA LEU A 304 2.33 -7.45 -3.05
C LEU A 304 1.31 -7.34 -1.92
N ASP A 305 0.51 -8.38 -1.71
CA ASP A 305 -0.69 -8.31 -0.87
C ASP A 305 -0.78 -9.52 0.07
N THR A 306 -0.21 -9.41 1.28
CA THR A 306 -0.35 -10.45 2.31
C THR A 306 -1.76 -10.51 2.91
N GLY A 307 -2.62 -9.51 2.66
CA GLY A 307 -4.04 -9.54 3.01
C GLY A 307 -4.90 -10.34 2.03
N ASP A 308 -4.44 -10.51 0.78
CA ASP A 308 -5.03 -11.47 -0.16
C ASP A 308 -4.67 -12.89 0.27
N ALA A 309 -5.63 -13.54 0.92
CA ALA A 309 -5.44 -14.85 1.52
C ALA A 309 -5.26 -16.00 0.50
N SER A 310 -5.35 -15.72 -0.79
CA SER A 310 -5.24 -16.68 -1.88
C SER A 310 -3.82 -16.73 -2.50
N PHE A 311 -3.68 -17.36 -3.67
CA PHE A 311 -2.46 -17.23 -4.48
C PHE A 311 -2.36 -15.87 -5.19
N GLY A 312 -3.46 -15.13 -5.27
CA GLY A 312 -3.56 -13.89 -6.03
C GLY A 312 -4.26 -14.07 -7.38
N ARG A 313 -4.16 -13.02 -8.20
CA ARG A 313 -4.86 -12.92 -9.48
C ARG A 313 -4.06 -12.15 -10.51
N LEU A 314 -4.24 -12.50 -11.77
CA LEU A 314 -3.78 -11.74 -12.93
C LEU A 314 -4.96 -11.00 -13.56
N ASN A 315 -4.71 -9.78 -14.01
CA ASN A 315 -5.75 -8.87 -14.46
C ASN A 315 -6.21 -9.15 -15.90
N LYS A 316 -7.20 -8.39 -16.34
CA LYS A 316 -7.75 -8.45 -17.70
C LYS A 316 -6.69 -8.26 -18.80
N SER A 317 -5.68 -7.43 -18.57
CA SER A 317 -4.61 -7.23 -19.56
C SER A 317 -3.87 -8.54 -19.80
N PHE A 318 -3.51 -9.27 -18.74
CA PHE A 318 -2.88 -10.59 -18.88
C PHE A 318 -3.80 -11.58 -19.61
N PHE A 319 -5.11 -11.56 -19.32
CA PHE A 319 -6.09 -12.38 -20.02
C PHE A 319 -6.10 -12.12 -21.53
N GLU A 320 -6.23 -10.86 -21.97
CA GLU A 320 -6.34 -10.55 -23.40
C GLU A 320 -5.06 -10.93 -24.17
N HIS A 321 -3.87 -10.80 -23.56
CA HIS A 321 -2.61 -11.26 -24.16
C HIS A 321 -2.52 -12.79 -24.30
N ASN A 322 -3.18 -13.54 -23.42
CA ASN A 322 -3.09 -15.01 -23.34
C ASN A 322 -4.41 -15.72 -23.68
N LYS A 323 -5.37 -15.00 -24.27
CA LYS A 323 -6.77 -15.42 -24.40
C LYS A 323 -6.94 -16.75 -25.11
N GLU A 324 -6.26 -16.93 -26.25
CA GLU A 324 -6.36 -18.17 -27.02
C GLU A 324 -5.90 -19.38 -26.18
N PHE A 325 -4.78 -19.24 -25.47
CA PHE A 325 -4.28 -20.30 -24.59
C PHE A 325 -5.24 -20.57 -23.43
N LEU A 326 -5.67 -19.53 -22.71
CA LEU A 326 -6.52 -19.67 -21.52
C LEU A 326 -7.87 -20.29 -21.86
N THR A 327 -8.55 -19.79 -22.90
CA THR A 327 -9.87 -20.30 -23.30
C THR A 327 -9.86 -21.73 -23.83
N LYS A 328 -8.72 -22.20 -24.34
CA LYS A 328 -8.57 -23.55 -24.90
C LYS A 328 -8.07 -24.58 -23.89
N ASN A 329 -7.23 -24.17 -22.94
CA ASN A 329 -6.46 -25.10 -22.10
C ASN A 329 -6.76 -24.96 -20.60
N CYS A 330 -7.46 -23.91 -20.16
CA CYS A 330 -7.73 -23.66 -18.75
C CYS A 330 -9.23 -23.78 -18.44
N GLU A 331 -9.54 -24.29 -17.25
CA GLU A 331 -10.89 -24.26 -16.72
C GLU A 331 -11.29 -22.82 -16.39
N SER A 332 -12.54 -22.47 -16.66
CA SER A 332 -13.13 -21.21 -16.21
C SER A 332 -14.06 -21.41 -15.03
N ASP A 333 -14.14 -20.39 -14.19
CA ASP A 333 -15.01 -20.36 -13.03
C ASP A 333 -15.47 -18.92 -12.77
N THR A 334 -16.63 -18.75 -12.16
CA THR A 334 -17.07 -17.42 -11.69
C THR A 334 -16.73 -17.30 -10.22
N VAL A 335 -15.66 -16.56 -9.95
CA VAL A 335 -15.15 -16.39 -8.59
C VAL A 335 -15.91 -15.24 -7.93
N ARG A 336 -16.47 -15.53 -6.76
CA ARG A 336 -17.04 -14.51 -5.86
C ARG A 336 -15.95 -14.07 -4.89
N GLN A 337 -15.55 -12.82 -4.98
CA GLN A 337 -14.53 -12.22 -4.12
C GLN A 337 -15.20 -11.22 -3.17
N GLY A 338 -14.72 -11.16 -1.94
CA GLY A 338 -15.20 -10.23 -0.91
C GLY A 338 -14.03 -9.52 -0.25
N GLY A 339 -14.22 -8.26 0.10
CA GLY A 339 -13.23 -7.45 0.78
C GLY A 339 -13.82 -6.14 1.31
N VAL A 340 -12.95 -5.24 1.75
CA VAL A 340 -13.35 -3.87 2.14
C VAL A 340 -13.96 -3.19 0.91
N GLY A 341 -15.24 -2.81 1.00
CA GLY A 341 -16.00 -2.20 -0.09
C GLY A 341 -17.02 -3.10 -0.78
N GLY A 342 -17.13 -4.38 -0.40
CA GLY A 342 -18.25 -5.24 -0.78
C GLY A 342 -17.85 -6.60 -1.37
N VAL A 343 -18.79 -7.20 -2.10
CA VAL A 343 -18.63 -8.49 -2.78
C VAL A 343 -18.89 -8.30 -4.26
N TRP A 344 -18.07 -8.95 -5.09
CA TRP A 344 -18.24 -8.95 -6.53
C TRP A 344 -17.98 -10.34 -7.12
N SER A 345 -18.49 -10.54 -8.34
CA SER A 345 -18.28 -11.76 -9.12
C SER A 345 -17.51 -11.43 -10.37
N VAL A 346 -16.55 -12.28 -10.73
CA VAL A 346 -15.76 -12.11 -11.95
C VAL A 346 -15.48 -13.48 -12.57
N LEU A 347 -15.71 -13.58 -13.88
CA LEU A 347 -15.30 -14.74 -14.64
C LEU A 347 -13.76 -14.77 -14.68
N CYS A 348 -13.21 -15.92 -14.29
CA CYS A 348 -11.78 -16.16 -14.28
C CYS A 348 -11.44 -17.46 -15.01
N TYR A 349 -10.22 -17.53 -15.54
CA TYR A 349 -9.58 -18.78 -15.94
C TYR A 349 -8.56 -19.20 -14.89
N LYS A 350 -8.50 -20.49 -14.56
CA LYS A 350 -7.52 -21.06 -13.62
C LYS A 350 -6.29 -21.48 -14.41
N LEU A 351 -5.22 -20.68 -14.36
CA LEU A 351 -3.94 -21.00 -14.99
C LEU A 351 -3.18 -21.99 -14.09
N PRO A 352 -3.02 -23.27 -14.48
CA PRO A 352 -2.28 -24.24 -13.69
C PRO A 352 -0.77 -24.03 -13.81
N ASP A 353 -0.04 -24.40 -12.76
CA ASP A 353 1.43 -24.47 -12.73
C ASP A 353 2.12 -23.19 -13.26
N ALA A 354 1.60 -22.03 -12.85
CA ALA A 354 2.12 -20.74 -13.28
C ALA A 354 3.53 -20.53 -12.70
N LYS A 355 4.52 -20.33 -13.57
CA LYS A 355 5.91 -20.07 -13.16
C LYS A 355 6.06 -18.59 -12.84
N LEU A 356 6.16 -18.25 -11.55
CA LEU A 356 6.40 -16.91 -11.07
C LEU A 356 7.91 -16.69 -10.86
N THR A 357 8.48 -15.65 -11.47
CA THR A 357 9.79 -15.11 -11.12
C THR A 357 9.60 -13.79 -10.38
N LEU A 358 10.12 -13.70 -9.16
CA LEU A 358 9.96 -12.57 -8.25
C LEU A 358 11.23 -12.39 -7.41
N GLY A 359 11.75 -11.16 -7.32
CA GLY A 359 12.86 -10.84 -6.42
C GLY A 359 14.14 -11.66 -6.64
N GLY A 360 14.37 -12.15 -7.87
CA GLY A 360 15.56 -12.93 -8.24
C GLY A 360 15.41 -14.45 -8.20
N ASN A 361 14.29 -14.99 -7.72
CA ASN A 361 14.03 -16.43 -7.69
C ASN A 361 12.72 -16.79 -8.39
N SER A 362 12.55 -18.08 -8.68
CA SER A 362 11.35 -18.61 -9.34
C SER A 362 10.70 -19.72 -8.53
N VAL A 363 9.37 -19.72 -8.50
CA VAL A 363 8.51 -20.76 -7.90
C VAL A 363 7.38 -21.14 -8.86
N THR A 364 6.76 -22.29 -8.63
CA THR A 364 5.56 -22.71 -9.37
C THR A 364 4.33 -22.52 -8.49
N ILE A 365 3.43 -21.64 -8.91
CA ILE A 365 2.12 -21.46 -8.30
C ILE A 365 1.19 -22.56 -8.84
N PRO A 366 0.59 -23.41 -7.98
CA PRO A 366 -0.26 -24.51 -8.44
C PRO A 366 -1.44 -24.07 -9.32
N THR A 367 -2.07 -22.95 -8.94
CA THR A 367 -3.14 -22.34 -9.72
C THR A 367 -3.20 -20.84 -9.48
N MET A 368 -3.29 -20.08 -10.56
CA MET A 368 -3.43 -18.62 -10.53
C MET A 368 -4.73 -18.23 -11.23
N GLU A 369 -5.54 -17.39 -10.59
CA GLU A 369 -6.76 -16.87 -11.22
C GLU A 369 -6.41 -15.79 -12.25
N VAL A 370 -7.02 -15.84 -13.42
CA VAL A 370 -6.85 -14.84 -14.49
C VAL A 370 -8.21 -14.24 -14.84
N GLN A 371 -8.41 -12.97 -14.50
CA GLN A 371 -9.70 -12.29 -14.64
C GLN A 371 -9.97 -11.86 -16.07
N THR A 372 -11.20 -12.05 -16.55
CA THR A 372 -11.62 -11.62 -17.90
C THR A 372 -12.17 -10.19 -17.94
N GLU A 373 -12.52 -9.66 -16.77
CA GLU A 373 -13.17 -8.36 -16.62
C GLU A 373 -12.36 -7.46 -15.69
N GLN A 374 -12.53 -6.17 -15.92
CA GLN A 374 -12.03 -5.11 -15.05
C GLN A 374 -13.27 -4.38 -14.55
N GLN A 375 -13.50 -4.39 -13.25
CA GLN A 375 -14.64 -3.68 -12.69
C GLN A 375 -14.35 -2.18 -12.68
N ALA A 376 -15.23 -1.40 -13.33
CA ALA A 376 -15.16 0.04 -13.29
C ALA A 376 -15.24 0.52 -11.82
N ASN A 377 -14.32 1.41 -11.43
CA ASN A 377 -14.21 2.04 -10.10
C ASN A 377 -13.68 1.16 -8.94
N TYR A 378 -13.04 0.02 -9.19
CA TYR A 378 -12.46 -0.83 -8.14
C TYR A 378 -10.93 -0.86 -8.12
N TYR A 379 -10.35 -1.12 -6.94
CA TYR A 379 -8.93 -1.38 -6.65
C TYR A 379 -8.35 -2.64 -7.34
N MET A 380 -8.89 -3.05 -8.49
CA MET A 380 -8.68 -4.35 -9.14
C MET A 380 -7.88 -4.25 -10.45
N ASP A 381 -7.35 -3.08 -10.79
CA ASP A 381 -6.64 -2.85 -12.06
C ASP A 381 -5.27 -3.56 -12.09
N ASP A 382 -4.63 -3.69 -10.94
CA ASP A 382 -3.32 -4.31 -10.82
C ASP A 382 -3.42 -5.83 -10.72
N ASN A 383 -2.42 -6.53 -11.27
CA ASN A 383 -2.17 -7.92 -10.88
C ASN A 383 -1.92 -7.95 -9.37
N ASN A 384 -2.33 -9.02 -8.70
CA ASN A 384 -2.16 -9.17 -7.25
C ASN A 384 -1.47 -10.47 -6.92
N LEU A 385 -0.48 -10.42 -6.03
CA LEU A 385 0.16 -11.59 -5.47
C LEU A 385 -0.33 -11.79 -4.04
N GLY A 386 -1.06 -12.87 -3.82
CA GLY A 386 -1.57 -13.23 -2.50
C GLY A 386 -0.56 -13.97 -1.64
N LEU A 387 -0.86 -14.06 -0.34
CA LEU A 387 0.01 -14.66 0.66
C LEU A 387 0.42 -16.10 0.33
N ARG A 388 -0.49 -16.92 -0.24
CA ARG A 388 -0.16 -18.31 -0.56
C ARG A 388 0.93 -18.44 -1.61
N SER A 389 1.07 -17.45 -2.49
CA SER A 389 2.18 -17.42 -3.44
C SER A 389 3.47 -16.96 -2.78
N MET A 390 3.41 -16.05 -1.81
CA MET A 390 4.59 -15.59 -1.07
C MET A 390 5.18 -16.69 -0.17
N ILE A 391 4.34 -17.54 0.44
CA ILE A 391 4.78 -18.69 1.27
C ILE A 391 5.58 -19.73 0.47
N LEU A 392 5.50 -19.72 -0.86
CA LEU A 392 6.32 -20.60 -1.71
C LEU A 392 7.81 -20.22 -1.69
N PHE A 393 8.14 -19.02 -1.20
CA PHE A 393 9.50 -18.59 -0.90
C PHE A 393 9.78 -18.81 0.59
N ARG A 394 11.02 -19.12 0.94
CA ARG A 394 11.47 -19.13 2.34
C ARG A 394 11.45 -17.73 2.94
N LYS A 395 11.97 -16.74 2.20
CA LYS A 395 12.02 -15.35 2.62
C LYS A 395 11.54 -14.39 1.54
N VAL A 396 10.87 -13.33 1.97
CA VAL A 396 10.51 -12.17 1.14
C VAL A 396 10.94 -10.91 1.88
N ARG A 397 11.95 -10.22 1.35
CA ARG A 397 12.50 -8.99 1.95
C ARG A 397 12.08 -7.77 1.15
N PHE A 398 11.51 -6.81 1.87
CA PHE A 398 11.10 -5.49 1.42
C PHE A 398 12.12 -4.46 1.95
N ASN A 399 13.09 -4.07 1.12
CA ASN A 399 13.88 -2.86 1.38
C ASN A 399 13.08 -1.66 0.84
N LEU A 400 12.53 -0.86 1.75
CA LEU A 400 11.70 0.30 1.44
C LEU A 400 12.52 1.59 1.36
N GLU A 401 13.81 1.59 1.70
CA GLU A 401 14.69 2.74 1.43
C GLU A 401 15.12 2.79 -0.03
N ASP A 402 15.50 1.64 -0.60
CA ASP A 402 15.91 1.51 -2.01
C ASP A 402 14.77 1.06 -2.92
N MET A 403 13.62 0.71 -2.34
CA MET A 403 12.50 0.07 -3.05
C MET A 403 12.95 -1.16 -3.84
N VAL A 404 13.61 -2.07 -3.13
CA VAL A 404 14.11 -3.35 -3.64
C VAL A 404 13.42 -4.50 -2.90
N LEU A 405 12.76 -5.35 -3.67
CA LEU A 405 12.26 -6.65 -3.26
C LEU A 405 13.28 -7.73 -3.62
N SER A 406 13.58 -8.61 -2.66
CA SER A 406 14.37 -9.82 -2.88
C SER A 406 13.70 -11.03 -2.23
N THR A 407 13.86 -12.20 -2.84
CA THR A 407 13.32 -13.47 -2.32
C THR A 407 14.44 -14.48 -2.02
N GLU A 408 14.10 -15.54 -1.29
CA GLU A 408 14.96 -16.70 -1.05
C GLU A 408 14.11 -17.98 -1.05
N LEU A 409 14.66 -19.12 -1.51
CA LEU A 409 13.97 -20.42 -1.60
C LEU A 409 14.22 -21.33 -0.41
#